data_AF-A0A258SQC7-F1
#
_entry.id   AF-A0A258SQC7-F1
#
_cell.length_a   1.000
_cell.length_b   1.000
_cell.length_c   1.000
_cell.angle_alpha   90.00
_cell.angle_beta   90.00
_cell.angle_gamma   90.00
#
_symmetry.space_group_name_H-M   'P 1'
#
loop_
_entity.id
_entity.type
_entity.pdbx_description
1 polymer ?
#
loop_
_entity_poly.entity_id
_entity_poly.type
_entity_poly.pdbx_seq_one_letter_code
_entity_poly.pdbx_strand_id
1 'polypeptide(L)'
;LENIYRHIENGMKPFAAAILGAREIGFTIISMTLSLVAVFIPVLFMGGVVGRVFREFAVTISIAILVSGFVSLTLTPMLCARVLKPVDHHKKPNAFFRVTEAMFEAWLDGYRRSLDFVLRHRPFMLGVTFATLFASVALYIAIPKGFFPTEDTGFITGTVEAATDTSFEAMVERQKRVADAVREDPNVAYLVSTAGATGISRTTNTGRLFVALKPRAERSKSATQIIQDLRKRMAVIPGVNVFFQPVQNINIGGVASKSQYQYTLQSSDTDALYAAAPALLDRLAELPGLRDVTSDLQISNPQLTIDLDKDKAAALGITEAQLRDALYTQFGTRQVATLYTSTNQYAIIAEVQPRFQRDANDLSKVYLRTSKGGVVPLESVAEIRRTVGPLQIAHQQQQPSVTISFNLTPGTSLGQAVDQIRAAERASNLPASVYTGFQGTAQVFQDSLSNQPLLILAAVVVIYIVLGILYESFIHPLTILSGLPSAGIGAILTLMIFDMELSVIAIIGIVMLVGIVKKNAIMMIDFALGRRREGVEAQDAIREACLMRFRPIMMTTLAAIFGVLPIALGAGAGSELRQPLGIAVVGGLLVSQLLTLYITPVIYLYLDRFDRIVTRAVSGGEDPRPAPPPAPAE
;
A
#
# COMPACT_ATOMS: atom_id res chain seq x y z
N LEU A 1 18.36 -6.01 -32.15
CA LEU A 1 17.60 -6.05 -33.42
C LEU A 1 17.74 -4.75 -34.19
N GLU A 2 17.19 -3.63 -33.71
CA GLU A 2 17.16 -2.35 -34.44
C GLU A 2 18.51 -1.90 -35.01
N ASN A 3 19.57 -1.96 -34.20
CA ASN A 3 20.91 -1.57 -34.65
C ASN A 3 21.47 -2.48 -35.74
N ILE A 4 21.17 -3.78 -35.67
CA ILE A 4 21.57 -4.76 -36.69
C ILE A 4 20.79 -4.49 -37.97
N TYR A 5 19.49 -4.20 -37.86
CA TYR A 5 18.62 -3.91 -39.00
C TYR A 5 19.08 -2.65 -39.75
N ARG A 6 19.40 -1.56 -39.04
CA ARG A 6 19.98 -0.34 -39.63
C ARG A 6 21.24 -0.60 -40.43
N HIS A 7 22.12 -1.47 -39.93
CA HIS A 7 23.34 -1.87 -40.65
C HIS A 7 23.05 -2.71 -41.90
N ILE A 8 22.00 -3.53 -41.87
CA ILE A 8 21.52 -4.28 -43.04
C ILE A 8 20.89 -3.33 -44.07
N GLU A 9 20.14 -2.31 -43.65
CA GLU A 9 19.59 -1.27 -44.54
C GLU A 9 20.70 -0.46 -45.23
N ASN A 10 21.82 -0.25 -44.55
CA ASN A 10 23.02 0.36 -45.13
C ASN A 10 23.81 -0.58 -46.07
N GLY A 11 23.27 -1.76 -46.39
CA GLY A 11 23.83 -2.70 -47.35
C GLY A 11 24.77 -3.77 -46.79
N MET A 12 24.93 -3.88 -45.46
CA MET A 12 25.78 -4.92 -44.88
C MET A 12 25.11 -6.30 -44.84
N LYS A 13 25.91 -7.36 -45.01
CA LYS A 13 25.42 -8.75 -44.89
C LYS A 13 24.94 -9.03 -43.45
N PRO A 14 23.84 -9.80 -43.26
CA PRO A 14 23.24 -10.04 -41.94
C PRO A 14 24.21 -10.56 -40.86
N PHE A 15 25.15 -11.44 -41.22
CA PHE A 15 26.13 -11.98 -40.27
C PHE A 15 27.12 -10.91 -39.78
N ALA A 16 27.68 -10.10 -40.69
CA ALA A 16 28.60 -9.02 -40.35
C ALA A 16 27.87 -7.91 -39.56
N ALA A 17 26.66 -7.56 -39.99
CA ALA A 17 25.81 -6.60 -39.29
C ALA A 17 25.46 -7.05 -37.86
N ALA A 18 25.25 -8.35 -37.64
CA ALA A 18 24.96 -8.89 -36.31
C ALA A 18 26.16 -8.78 -35.36
N ILE A 19 27.38 -9.08 -35.83
CA ILE A 19 28.62 -8.95 -35.03
C ILE A 19 28.89 -7.49 -34.70
N LEU A 20 28.85 -6.61 -35.72
CA LEU A 20 29.10 -5.18 -35.54
C LEU A 20 28.05 -4.56 -34.61
N GLY A 21 26.77 -4.85 -34.86
CA GLY A 21 25.67 -4.33 -34.06
C GLY A 21 25.68 -4.81 -32.60
N ALA A 22 26.16 -6.04 -32.35
CA ALA A 22 26.36 -6.56 -31.00
C ALA A 22 27.56 -5.90 -30.29
N ARG A 23 28.66 -5.65 -31.01
CA ARG A 23 29.85 -4.97 -30.46
C ARG A 23 29.56 -3.53 -30.07
N GLU A 24 28.76 -2.81 -30.87
CA GLU A 24 28.40 -1.42 -30.62
C GLU A 24 27.48 -1.22 -29.39
N ILE A 25 26.65 -2.21 -29.06
CA ILE A 25 25.59 -2.06 -28.04
C ILE A 25 25.77 -3.00 -26.84
N GLY A 26 26.72 -3.95 -26.91
CA GLY A 26 26.95 -4.93 -25.85
C GLY A 26 27.19 -4.30 -24.48
N PHE A 27 28.09 -3.31 -24.41
CA PHE A 27 28.35 -2.56 -23.18
C PHE A 27 27.11 -1.81 -22.68
N THR A 28 26.38 -1.15 -23.59
CA THR A 28 25.14 -0.45 -23.25
C THR A 28 24.11 -1.41 -22.66
N ILE A 29 23.90 -2.60 -23.23
CA ILE A 29 22.93 -3.59 -22.74
C ILE A 29 23.32 -4.09 -21.35
N ILE A 30 24.59 -4.43 -21.12
CA ILE A 30 25.07 -4.87 -19.80
C ILE A 30 24.84 -3.77 -18.77
N SER A 31 25.23 -2.54 -19.11
CA SER A 31 25.08 -1.37 -18.24
C SER A 31 23.61 -1.10 -17.91
N MET A 32 22.72 -1.13 -18.92
CA MET A 32 21.27 -0.99 -18.70
C MET A 32 20.71 -2.11 -17.82
N THR A 33 21.10 -3.36 -18.06
CA THR A 33 20.60 -4.54 -17.33
C THR A 33 21.01 -4.51 -15.86
N LEU A 34 22.32 -4.40 -15.59
CA LEU A 34 22.85 -4.39 -14.23
C LEU A 34 22.30 -3.21 -13.44
N SER A 35 22.20 -2.07 -14.10
CA SER A 35 21.75 -0.85 -13.44
C SER A 35 20.23 -0.81 -13.20
N LEU A 36 19.45 -1.52 -14.00
CA LEU A 36 18.01 -1.73 -13.76
C LEU A 36 17.79 -2.69 -12.59
N VAL A 37 18.59 -3.76 -12.48
CA VAL A 37 18.57 -4.67 -11.32
C VAL A 37 18.97 -3.92 -10.04
N ALA A 38 19.97 -3.04 -10.13
CA ALA A 38 20.45 -2.25 -9.00
C ALA A 38 19.36 -1.38 -8.34
N VAL A 39 18.38 -0.91 -9.11
CA VAL A 39 17.23 -0.12 -8.62
C VAL A 39 16.41 -0.92 -7.60
N PHE A 40 16.36 -2.25 -7.72
CA PHE A 40 15.60 -3.12 -6.83
C PHE A 40 16.37 -3.55 -5.58
N ILE A 41 17.68 -3.31 -5.50
CA ILE A 41 18.49 -3.73 -4.35
C ILE A 41 17.94 -3.18 -3.02
N PRO A 42 17.66 -1.86 -2.86
CA PRO A 42 17.10 -1.34 -1.62
C PRO A 42 15.73 -1.95 -1.28
N VAL A 43 14.93 -2.27 -2.30
CA VAL A 43 13.61 -2.91 -2.13
C VAL A 43 13.77 -4.33 -1.58
N LEU A 44 14.80 -5.07 -1.99
CA LEU A 44 15.10 -6.42 -1.48
C LEU A 44 15.50 -6.42 0.00
N PHE A 45 16.10 -5.34 0.48
CA PHE A 45 16.51 -5.18 1.88
C PHE A 45 15.44 -4.51 2.75
N MET A 46 14.27 -4.19 2.19
CA MET A 46 13.17 -3.63 2.96
C MET A 46 12.62 -4.67 3.95
N GLY A 47 12.57 -4.28 5.23
CA GLY A 47 11.99 -5.08 6.30
C GLY A 47 10.45 -5.02 6.35
N GLY A 48 9.89 -5.68 7.36
CA GLY A 48 8.45 -5.59 7.66
C GLY A 48 7.55 -6.40 6.72
N VAL A 49 6.24 -6.14 6.81
CA VAL A 49 5.22 -6.82 5.98
C VAL A 49 5.30 -6.34 4.53
N VAL A 50 5.44 -5.03 4.35
CA VAL A 50 5.62 -4.35 3.06
C VAL A 50 6.83 -4.91 2.32
N GLY A 51 7.99 -4.99 2.96
CA GLY A 51 9.19 -5.60 2.39
C GLY A 51 8.99 -7.01 1.86
N ARG A 52 8.30 -7.87 2.62
CA ARG A 52 8.04 -9.25 2.21
C ARG A 52 7.17 -9.35 0.96
N VAL A 53 6.11 -8.55 0.86
CA VAL A 53 5.23 -8.54 -0.32
C VAL A 53 6.01 -8.13 -1.57
N PHE A 54 6.91 -7.15 -1.45
CA PHE A 54 7.61 -6.61 -2.61
C PHE A 54 8.93 -7.28 -2.94
N ARG A 55 9.50 -8.04 -2.00
CA ARG A 55 10.67 -8.88 -2.28
C ARG A 55 10.37 -9.85 -3.43
N GLU A 56 9.20 -10.49 -3.43
CA GLU A 56 8.81 -11.41 -4.52
C GLU A 56 8.73 -10.70 -5.87
N PHE A 57 8.18 -9.49 -5.89
CA PHE A 57 8.11 -8.66 -7.09
C PHE A 57 9.51 -8.24 -7.59
N ALA A 58 10.35 -7.74 -6.69
CA ALA A 58 11.71 -7.30 -6.98
C ALA A 58 12.59 -8.44 -7.48
N VAL A 59 12.53 -9.63 -6.86
CA VAL A 59 13.27 -10.82 -7.29
C VAL A 59 12.81 -11.27 -8.68
N THR A 60 11.50 -11.38 -8.89
CA THR A 60 10.94 -11.84 -10.17
C THR A 60 11.36 -10.93 -11.32
N ILE A 61 11.24 -9.62 -11.15
CA ILE A 61 11.62 -8.65 -12.18
C ILE A 61 13.14 -8.65 -12.38
N SER A 62 13.93 -8.69 -11.31
CA SER A 62 15.39 -8.72 -11.41
C SER A 62 15.87 -9.94 -12.20
N ILE A 63 15.35 -11.13 -11.91
CA ILE A 63 15.68 -12.35 -12.65
C ILE A 63 15.22 -12.25 -14.10
N ALA A 64 14.00 -11.77 -14.36
CA ALA A 64 13.48 -11.59 -15.71
C ALA A 64 14.36 -10.63 -16.54
N ILE A 65 14.84 -9.55 -15.93
CA ILE A 65 15.76 -8.59 -16.57
C ILE A 65 17.11 -9.23 -16.86
N LEU A 66 17.70 -9.98 -15.92
CA LEU A 66 18.98 -10.66 -16.14
C LEU A 66 18.89 -11.69 -17.27
N VAL A 67 17.83 -12.49 -17.29
CA VAL A 67 17.53 -13.44 -18.37
C VAL A 67 17.32 -12.70 -19.69
N SER A 68 16.57 -11.59 -19.69
CA SER A 68 16.37 -10.76 -20.87
C SER A 68 17.68 -10.19 -21.42
N GLY A 69 18.57 -9.70 -20.55
CA GLY A 69 19.91 -9.22 -20.92
C GLY A 69 20.76 -10.34 -21.54
N PHE A 70 20.74 -11.53 -20.93
CA PHE A 70 21.44 -12.71 -21.47
C PHE A 70 20.92 -13.11 -22.86
N VAL A 71 19.60 -13.18 -23.05
CA VAL A 71 18.96 -13.49 -24.34
C VAL A 71 19.23 -12.40 -25.39
N SER A 72 19.28 -11.12 -24.98
CA SER A 72 19.59 -10.01 -25.88
C SER A 72 21.03 -10.02 -26.38
N LEU A 73 21.97 -10.55 -25.60
CA LEU A 73 23.40 -10.62 -25.97
C LEU A 73 23.76 -11.91 -26.72
N THR A 74 23.03 -13.00 -26.50
CA THR A 74 23.35 -14.33 -27.07
C THR A 74 22.42 -14.73 -28.21
N LEU A 75 21.17 -15.01 -27.88
CA LEU A 75 20.19 -15.58 -28.81
C LEU A 75 19.76 -14.57 -29.88
N THR A 76 19.60 -13.30 -29.50
CA THR A 76 19.08 -12.27 -30.40
C THR A 76 20.02 -12.00 -31.59
N PRO A 77 21.34 -11.75 -31.39
CA PRO A 77 22.26 -11.58 -32.51
C PRO A 77 22.41 -12.86 -33.36
N MET A 78 22.40 -14.03 -32.72
CA MET A 78 22.48 -15.33 -33.41
C MET A 78 21.29 -15.54 -34.36
N LEU A 79 20.07 -15.30 -33.89
CA LEU A 79 18.86 -15.38 -34.71
C LEU A 79 18.84 -14.30 -35.80
N CYS A 80 19.27 -13.07 -35.49
CA CYS A 80 19.37 -11.99 -36.49
C CYS A 80 20.30 -12.40 -37.64
N ALA A 81 21.45 -13.00 -37.35
CA ALA A 81 22.41 -13.42 -38.37
C ALA A 81 21.89 -14.53 -39.29
N ARG A 82 20.97 -15.39 -38.81
CA ARG A 82 20.45 -16.55 -39.55
C ARG A 82 19.09 -16.33 -40.20
N VAL A 83 18.23 -15.50 -39.59
CA VAL A 83 16.82 -15.35 -39.99
C VAL A 83 16.57 -14.08 -40.78
N LEU A 84 17.33 -12.99 -40.53
CA LEU A 84 17.16 -11.75 -41.28
C LEU A 84 17.67 -11.92 -42.72
N LYS A 85 16.82 -11.57 -43.67
CA LYS A 85 17.16 -11.52 -45.09
C LYS A 85 17.72 -10.13 -45.42
N PRO A 86 18.63 -10.01 -46.40
CA PRO A 86 19.04 -8.72 -46.95
C PRO A 86 17.79 -7.94 -47.42
N VAL A 87 17.77 -6.63 -47.17
CA VAL A 87 16.66 -5.78 -47.61
C VAL A 87 16.73 -5.63 -49.14
N ASP A 88 15.75 -6.20 -49.85
CA ASP A 88 15.56 -5.94 -51.27
C ASP A 88 15.00 -4.51 -51.44
N HIS A 89 15.85 -3.53 -51.77
CA HIS A 89 15.42 -2.15 -52.07
C HIS A 89 14.42 -2.03 -53.25
N HIS A 90 14.17 -3.12 -53.97
CA HIS A 90 13.22 -3.20 -55.10
C HIS A 90 11.79 -3.60 -54.69
N LYS A 91 11.54 -4.05 -53.45
CA LYS A 91 10.17 -4.36 -52.99
C LYS A 91 9.51 -3.13 -52.39
N LYS A 92 8.40 -2.68 -53.00
CA LYS A 92 7.56 -1.61 -52.44
C LYS A 92 7.04 -2.05 -51.06
N PRO A 93 7.34 -1.32 -49.97
CA PRO A 93 6.84 -1.68 -48.66
C PRO A 93 5.31 -1.56 -48.58
N ASN A 94 4.69 -2.37 -47.72
CA ASN A 94 3.25 -2.37 -47.47
C ASN A 94 2.71 -0.96 -47.18
N ALA A 95 1.47 -0.67 -47.58
CA ALA A 95 0.86 0.65 -47.39
C ALA A 95 0.86 1.10 -45.92
N PHE A 96 0.60 0.18 -45.00
CA PHE A 96 0.69 0.42 -43.56
C PHE A 96 2.10 0.85 -43.13
N PHE A 97 3.14 0.15 -43.60
CA PHE A 97 4.54 0.47 -43.28
C PHE A 97 4.93 1.87 -43.78
N ARG A 98 4.50 2.26 -44.99
CA ARG A 98 4.78 3.60 -45.53
C ARG A 98 4.13 4.72 -44.72
N VAL A 99 2.89 4.51 -44.25
CA VAL A 99 2.19 5.50 -43.42
C VAL A 99 2.86 5.61 -42.04
N THR A 100 3.22 4.49 -41.42
CA THR A 100 3.90 4.51 -40.12
C THR A 100 5.29 5.12 -40.21
N GLU A 101 6.04 4.82 -41.29
CA GLU A 101 7.38 5.37 -41.51
C GLU A 101 7.32 6.88 -41.75
N ALA A 102 6.41 7.35 -42.60
CA ALA A 102 6.21 8.77 -42.84
C ALA A 102 5.78 9.54 -41.58
N MET A 103 4.92 8.94 -40.73
CA MET A 103 4.57 9.50 -39.43
C MET A 103 5.79 9.61 -38.51
N PHE A 104 6.64 8.57 -38.49
CA PHE A 104 7.83 8.54 -37.66
C PHE A 104 8.90 9.54 -38.12
N GLU A 105 9.12 9.65 -39.44
CA GLU A 105 9.99 10.66 -40.03
C GLU A 105 9.49 12.08 -39.72
N ALA A 106 8.19 12.33 -39.80
CA ALA A 106 7.61 13.61 -39.42
C ALA A 106 7.85 13.95 -37.94
N TRP A 107 7.74 12.96 -37.04
CA TRP A 107 8.07 13.13 -35.61
C TRP A 107 9.57 13.39 -35.40
N LEU A 108 10.44 12.68 -36.11
CA LEU A 108 11.89 12.87 -36.05
C LEU A 108 12.29 14.26 -36.55
N ASP A 109 11.70 14.73 -37.65
CA ASP A 109 11.95 16.07 -38.19
C ASP A 109 11.44 17.18 -37.27
N GLY A 110 10.28 16.96 -36.63
CA GLY A 110 9.78 17.83 -35.57
C GLY A 110 10.74 17.89 -34.39
N TYR A 111 11.20 16.72 -33.92
CA TYR A 111 12.16 16.60 -32.83
C TYR A 111 13.52 17.25 -33.18
N ARG A 112 13.99 17.12 -34.42
CA ARG A 112 15.22 17.76 -34.89
C ARG A 112 15.15 19.28 -34.77
N ARG A 113 14.04 19.88 -35.22
CA ARG A 113 13.80 21.32 -35.15
C ARG A 113 13.68 21.82 -33.71
N SER A 114 12.94 21.11 -32.87
CA SER A 114 12.79 21.48 -31.45
C SER A 114 14.08 21.28 -30.65
N LEU A 115 14.84 20.21 -30.91
CA LEU A 115 16.14 19.96 -30.29
C LEU A 115 17.15 21.06 -30.65
N ASP A 116 17.22 21.48 -31.90
CA ASP A 116 18.11 22.58 -32.32
C ASP A 116 17.75 23.89 -31.62
N PHE A 117 16.47 24.16 -31.38
CA PHE A 117 16.01 25.30 -30.61
C PHE A 117 16.43 25.20 -29.13
N VAL A 118 16.24 24.04 -28.50
CA VAL A 118 16.61 23.73 -27.11
C VAL A 118 18.12 23.85 -26.89
N LEU A 119 18.94 23.34 -27.81
CA LEU A 119 20.40 23.40 -27.73
C LEU A 119 20.95 24.83 -27.88
N ARG A 120 20.21 25.73 -28.54
CA ARG A 120 20.51 27.18 -28.61
C ARG A 120 20.09 27.90 -27.32
N HIS A 121 18.96 27.55 -26.72
CA HIS A 121 18.40 28.20 -25.52
C HIS A 121 18.70 27.42 -24.22
N ARG A 122 19.98 27.09 -24.00
CA ARG A 122 20.44 26.32 -22.82
C ARG A 122 20.06 26.90 -21.46
N PRO A 123 20.13 28.23 -21.19
CA PRO A 123 19.78 28.75 -19.86
C PRO A 123 18.28 28.64 -19.56
N PHE A 124 17.43 28.78 -20.58
CA PHE A 124 16.00 28.55 -20.43
C PHE A 124 15.72 27.11 -20.00
N MET A 125 16.34 26.14 -20.67
CA MET A 125 16.19 24.72 -20.33
C MET A 125 16.76 24.37 -18.95
N LEU A 126 17.83 25.03 -18.51
CA LEU A 126 18.31 24.90 -17.13
C LEU A 126 17.27 25.38 -16.12
N GLY A 127 16.59 26.49 -16.41
CA GLY A 127 15.44 26.97 -15.63
C GLY A 127 14.30 25.96 -15.59
N VAL A 128 13.98 25.32 -16.72
CA VAL A 128 12.99 24.23 -16.78
C VAL A 128 13.42 23.04 -15.91
N THR A 129 14.70 22.65 -15.92
CA THR A 129 15.21 21.58 -15.04
C THR A 129 14.96 21.91 -13.56
N PHE A 130 15.34 23.10 -13.09
CA PHE A 130 15.10 23.48 -11.70
C PHE A 130 13.60 23.56 -11.40
N ALA A 131 12.80 24.11 -12.32
CA ALA A 131 11.34 24.13 -12.17
C ALA A 131 10.76 22.72 -12.06
N THR A 132 11.24 21.74 -12.84
CA THR A 132 10.81 20.34 -12.73
C THR A 132 11.24 19.71 -11.40
N LEU A 133 12.44 20.03 -10.89
CA LEU A 133 12.89 19.56 -9.58
C LEU A 133 11.99 20.11 -8.46
N PHE A 134 11.73 21.42 -8.44
CA PHE A 134 10.85 22.05 -7.46
C PHE A 134 9.41 21.55 -7.58
N ALA A 135 8.89 21.41 -8.79
CA ALA A 135 7.56 20.86 -9.04
C ALA A 135 7.45 19.41 -8.56
N SER A 136 8.48 18.58 -8.75
CA SER A 136 8.49 17.20 -8.24
C SER A 136 8.39 17.16 -6.72
N VAL A 137 9.12 18.03 -6.01
CA VAL A 137 9.07 18.10 -4.54
C VAL A 137 7.71 18.64 -4.07
N ALA A 138 7.21 19.70 -4.70
CA ALA A 138 5.90 20.27 -4.37
C ALA A 138 4.76 19.27 -4.58
N LEU A 139 4.76 18.56 -5.71
CA LEU A 139 3.77 17.52 -6.00
C LEU A 139 3.87 16.33 -5.03
N TYR A 140 5.08 15.93 -4.63
CA TYR A 140 5.28 14.88 -3.63
C TYR A 140 4.72 15.25 -2.25
N ILE A 141 4.80 16.52 -1.87
CA ILE A 141 4.21 17.02 -0.62
C ILE A 141 2.69 17.12 -0.73
N ALA A 142 2.18 17.54 -1.90
CA ALA A 142 0.76 17.80 -2.11
C ALA A 142 -0.10 16.53 -2.30
N ILE A 143 0.46 15.46 -2.88
CA ILE A 143 -0.33 14.24 -3.16
C ILE A 143 -0.75 13.53 -1.85
N PRO A 144 -2.03 13.14 -1.70
CA PRO A 144 -2.48 12.37 -0.55
C PRO A 144 -1.75 11.03 -0.45
N LYS A 145 -1.28 10.67 0.74
CA LYS A 145 -0.56 9.41 0.97
C LYS A 145 -1.50 8.32 1.46
N GLY A 146 -1.39 7.14 0.84
CA GLY A 146 -2.22 5.97 1.12
C GLY A 146 -1.38 4.71 1.35
N PHE A 147 -2.01 3.65 1.90
CA PHE A 147 -1.33 2.37 2.11
C PHE A 147 -1.53 1.43 0.92
N PHE A 148 -2.52 0.54 1.01
CA PHE A 148 -3.06 -0.23 -0.10
C PHE A 148 -4.45 0.31 -0.44
N PRO A 149 -4.79 0.45 -1.73
CA PRO A 149 -6.14 0.82 -2.14
C PRO A 149 -7.13 -0.26 -1.69
N THR A 150 -8.36 0.15 -1.37
CA THR A 150 -9.41 -0.79 -0.96
C THR A 150 -9.86 -1.62 -2.15
N GLU A 151 -9.72 -2.93 -2.06
CA GLU A 151 -10.14 -3.89 -3.09
C GLU A 151 -11.63 -4.21 -2.98
N ASP A 152 -12.24 -4.48 -4.14
CA ASP A 152 -13.56 -5.09 -4.24
C ASP A 152 -13.43 -6.61 -4.44
N THR A 153 -13.31 -7.33 -3.33
CA THR A 153 -13.20 -8.81 -3.33
C THR A 153 -14.54 -9.52 -3.52
N GLY A 154 -15.64 -8.78 -3.64
CA GLY A 154 -16.99 -9.34 -3.61
C GLY A 154 -17.48 -9.78 -2.22
N PHE A 155 -16.73 -9.49 -1.15
CA PHE A 155 -17.12 -9.82 0.22
C PHE A 155 -17.09 -8.58 1.12
N ILE A 156 -18.13 -8.44 1.94
CA ILE A 156 -18.24 -7.41 2.97
C ILE A 156 -18.45 -8.11 4.31
N THR A 157 -17.79 -7.64 5.37
CA THR A 157 -18.10 -8.05 6.74
C THR A 157 -18.73 -6.90 7.49
N GLY A 158 -19.73 -7.21 8.31
CA GLY A 158 -20.41 -6.27 9.18
C GLY A 158 -20.30 -6.68 10.64
N THR A 159 -20.08 -5.73 11.53
CA THR A 159 -20.20 -5.94 12.99
C THR A 159 -21.43 -5.20 13.48
N VAL A 160 -22.34 -5.92 14.12
CA VAL A 160 -23.55 -5.36 14.73
C VAL A 160 -23.29 -5.23 16.22
N GLU A 161 -23.54 -4.06 16.79
CA GLU A 161 -23.41 -3.78 18.21
C GLU A 161 -24.72 -3.25 18.77
N ALA A 162 -25.18 -3.86 19.85
CA ALA A 162 -26.32 -3.40 20.64
C ALA A 162 -25.84 -2.78 21.97
N ALA A 163 -26.77 -2.16 22.70
CA ALA A 163 -26.51 -1.63 24.04
C ALA A 163 -25.96 -2.73 24.98
N THR A 164 -25.14 -2.33 25.94
CA THR A 164 -24.40 -3.25 26.84
C THR A 164 -25.30 -4.14 27.69
N ASP A 165 -26.53 -3.71 27.95
CA ASP A 165 -27.57 -4.41 28.72
C ASP A 165 -28.43 -5.37 27.87
N THR A 166 -28.14 -5.51 26.57
CA THR A 166 -28.97 -6.30 25.66
C THR A 166 -28.77 -7.80 25.89
N SER A 167 -29.86 -8.53 26.16
CA SER A 167 -29.84 -9.99 26.32
C SER A 167 -29.52 -10.71 25.01
N PHE A 168 -29.09 -11.98 25.10
CA PHE A 168 -28.82 -12.80 23.91
C PHE A 168 -30.05 -12.94 23.00
N GLU A 169 -31.24 -13.17 23.56
CA GLU A 169 -32.48 -13.29 22.79
C GLU A 169 -32.85 -11.99 22.08
N ALA A 170 -32.73 -10.86 22.78
CA ALA A 170 -32.95 -9.54 22.19
C ALA A 170 -31.92 -9.24 21.08
N MET A 171 -30.67 -9.66 21.27
CA MET A 171 -29.63 -9.55 20.25
C MET A 171 -29.94 -10.41 19.02
N VAL A 172 -30.41 -11.65 19.21
CA VAL A 172 -30.83 -12.53 18.10
C VAL A 172 -31.97 -11.91 17.30
N GLU A 173 -32.97 -11.32 17.97
CA GLU A 173 -34.07 -10.64 17.30
C GLU A 173 -33.59 -9.43 16.48
N ARG A 174 -32.76 -8.57 17.09
CA ARG A 174 -32.18 -7.40 16.40
C ARG A 174 -31.28 -7.82 15.23
N GLN A 175 -30.46 -8.86 15.41
CA GLN A 175 -29.61 -9.42 14.37
C GLN A 175 -30.42 -9.95 13.19
N LYS A 176 -31.56 -10.61 13.43
CA LYS A 176 -32.45 -11.07 12.35
C LYS A 176 -32.99 -9.90 11.53
N ARG A 177 -33.47 -8.83 12.19
CA ARG A 177 -33.95 -7.62 11.49
C ARG A 177 -32.86 -6.99 10.62
N VAL A 178 -31.63 -6.91 11.12
CA VAL A 178 -30.49 -6.43 10.35
C VAL A 178 -30.18 -7.37 9.18
N ALA A 179 -30.18 -8.68 9.41
CA ALA A 179 -29.90 -9.67 8.37
C ALA A 179 -30.93 -9.65 7.24
N ASP A 180 -32.21 -9.50 7.58
CA ASP A 180 -33.29 -9.41 6.59
C ASP A 180 -33.16 -8.13 5.76
N ALA A 181 -32.85 -6.99 6.38
CA ALA A 181 -32.61 -5.73 5.68
C ALA A 181 -31.38 -5.77 4.74
N VAL A 182 -30.34 -6.55 5.07
CA VAL A 182 -29.19 -6.79 4.18
C VAL A 182 -29.57 -7.72 3.03
N ARG A 183 -30.39 -8.75 3.29
CA ARG A 183 -30.83 -9.72 2.28
C ARG A 183 -31.71 -9.07 1.21
N GLU A 184 -32.45 -8.02 1.55
CA GLU A 184 -33.27 -7.25 0.60
C GLU A 184 -32.46 -6.44 -0.42
N ASP A 185 -31.14 -6.30 -0.26
CA ASP A 185 -30.32 -5.63 -1.26
C ASP A 185 -30.10 -6.53 -2.50
N PRO A 186 -30.47 -6.06 -3.71
CA PRO A 186 -30.38 -6.88 -4.93
C PRO A 186 -28.94 -7.25 -5.33
N ASN A 187 -27.92 -6.61 -4.75
CA ASN A 187 -26.52 -6.89 -5.02
C ASN A 187 -25.94 -8.00 -4.13
N VAL A 188 -26.68 -8.45 -3.11
CA VAL A 188 -26.25 -9.50 -2.19
C VAL A 188 -26.62 -10.88 -2.78
N ALA A 189 -25.66 -11.80 -2.78
CA ALA A 189 -25.84 -13.17 -3.24
C ALA A 189 -26.06 -14.13 -2.06
N TYR A 190 -25.26 -13.99 -1.01
CA TYR A 190 -25.33 -14.85 0.17
C TYR A 190 -25.02 -14.06 1.44
N LEU A 191 -25.64 -14.45 2.55
CA LEU A 191 -25.48 -13.80 3.84
C LEU A 191 -25.34 -14.87 4.93
N VAL A 192 -24.25 -14.80 5.70
CA VAL A 192 -24.10 -15.48 6.98
C VAL A 192 -24.28 -14.45 8.09
N SER A 193 -25.09 -14.79 9.08
CA SER A 193 -25.33 -13.95 10.24
C SER A 193 -25.12 -14.78 11.50
N THR A 194 -24.28 -14.31 12.40
CA THR A 194 -24.04 -14.90 13.72
C THR A 194 -24.31 -13.87 14.81
N ALA A 195 -24.94 -14.28 15.91
CA ALA A 195 -25.25 -13.42 17.05
C ALA A 195 -24.63 -14.00 18.33
N GLY A 196 -24.21 -13.12 19.24
CA GLY A 196 -23.68 -13.48 20.55
C GLY A 196 -22.18 -13.76 20.57
N ALA A 197 -21.72 -14.22 21.73
CA ALA A 197 -20.32 -14.52 21.96
C ALA A 197 -19.87 -15.71 21.10
N THR A 198 -18.92 -15.48 20.20
CA THR A 198 -18.30 -16.48 19.32
C THR A 198 -16.79 -16.34 19.40
N GLY A 199 -16.01 -17.23 18.76
CA GLY A 199 -14.53 -17.12 18.80
C GLY A 199 -13.96 -15.75 18.39
N ILE A 200 -14.70 -14.98 17.58
CA ILE A 200 -14.31 -13.63 17.14
C ILE A 200 -15.02 -12.53 17.96
N SER A 201 -16.30 -12.72 18.28
CA SER A 201 -17.10 -11.77 19.08
C SER A 201 -17.01 -12.11 20.57
N ARG A 202 -16.32 -11.28 21.36
CA ARG A 202 -16.08 -11.59 22.78
C ARG A 202 -17.27 -11.33 23.71
N THR A 203 -18.27 -10.57 23.25
CA THR A 203 -19.40 -10.14 24.07
C THR A 203 -20.73 -10.61 23.49
N THR A 204 -21.74 -10.75 24.34
CA THR A 204 -23.09 -11.21 23.97
C THR A 204 -23.91 -10.16 23.23
N ASN A 205 -23.61 -8.87 23.41
CA ASN A 205 -24.28 -7.74 22.76
C ASN A 205 -23.76 -7.44 21.34
N THR A 206 -22.95 -8.34 20.77
CA THR A 206 -22.41 -8.17 19.41
C THR A 206 -22.83 -9.30 18.48
N GLY A 207 -22.91 -8.99 17.20
CA GLY A 207 -23.22 -9.91 16.12
C GLY A 207 -22.30 -9.67 14.94
N ARG A 208 -22.16 -10.67 14.07
CA ARG A 208 -21.31 -10.59 12.88
C ARG A 208 -22.09 -10.98 11.64
N LEU A 209 -21.83 -10.23 10.57
CA LEU A 209 -22.39 -10.43 9.25
C LEU A 209 -21.23 -10.72 8.29
N PHE A 210 -21.43 -11.72 7.46
CA PHE A 210 -20.59 -11.97 6.31
C PHE A 210 -21.47 -11.97 5.07
N VAL A 211 -21.26 -10.97 4.22
CA VAL A 211 -22.08 -10.66 3.06
C VAL A 211 -21.26 -10.97 1.81
N ALA A 212 -21.68 -11.97 1.03
CA ALA A 212 -21.14 -12.22 -0.29
C ALA A 212 -21.98 -11.48 -1.33
N LEU A 213 -21.32 -10.67 -2.14
CA LEU A 213 -21.92 -9.90 -3.22
C LEU A 213 -22.00 -10.74 -4.49
N LYS A 214 -22.89 -10.35 -5.39
CA LYS A 214 -22.91 -10.89 -6.76
C LYS A 214 -21.59 -10.58 -7.50
N PRO A 215 -21.21 -11.41 -8.49
CA PRO A 215 -20.04 -11.17 -9.31
C PRO A 215 -20.02 -9.75 -9.89
N ARG A 216 -18.84 -9.15 -10.04
CA ARG A 216 -18.69 -7.75 -10.49
C ARG A 216 -19.37 -7.48 -11.84
N ALA A 217 -19.45 -8.47 -12.73
CA ALA A 217 -20.11 -8.35 -14.03
C ALA A 217 -21.64 -8.21 -13.94
N GLU A 218 -22.26 -8.69 -12.86
CA GLU A 218 -23.72 -8.65 -12.66
C GLU A 218 -24.19 -7.42 -11.85
N ARG A 219 -23.25 -6.64 -11.30
CA ARG A 219 -23.54 -5.47 -10.47
C ARG A 219 -22.87 -4.20 -11.01
N SER A 220 -23.60 -3.11 -11.04
CA SER A 220 -23.07 -1.80 -11.44
C SER A 220 -22.27 -1.12 -10.31
N LYS A 221 -22.70 -1.30 -9.05
CA LYS A 221 -22.10 -0.66 -7.87
C LYS A 221 -20.88 -1.41 -7.34
N SER A 222 -19.86 -0.67 -6.87
CA SER A 222 -18.72 -1.25 -6.14
C SER A 222 -19.09 -1.68 -4.72
N ALA A 223 -18.28 -2.51 -4.08
CA ALA A 223 -18.47 -2.89 -2.68
C ALA A 223 -18.53 -1.67 -1.76
N THR A 224 -17.66 -0.67 -1.95
CA THR A 224 -17.66 0.57 -1.17
C THR A 224 -18.97 1.35 -1.33
N GLN A 225 -19.54 1.39 -2.53
CA GLN A 225 -20.84 2.04 -2.77
C GLN A 225 -21.99 1.26 -2.11
N ILE A 226 -21.97 -0.07 -2.19
CA ILE A 226 -22.97 -0.94 -1.55
C ILE A 226 -22.90 -0.78 -0.02
N ILE A 227 -21.70 -0.67 0.56
CA ILE A 227 -21.52 -0.38 1.99
C ILE A 227 -22.20 0.93 2.39
N GLN A 228 -22.10 1.99 1.57
CA GLN A 228 -22.76 3.27 1.86
C GLN A 228 -24.28 3.15 1.83
N ASP A 229 -24.83 2.40 0.87
CA ASP A 229 -26.28 2.16 0.77
C ASP A 229 -26.80 1.32 1.93
N LEU A 230 -26.08 0.24 2.28
CA LEU A 230 -26.39 -0.59 3.44
C LEU A 230 -26.34 0.24 4.73
N ARG A 231 -25.31 1.09 4.92
CA ARG A 231 -25.20 1.96 6.10
C ARG A 231 -26.43 2.87 6.24
N LYS A 232 -26.88 3.51 5.16
CA LYS A 232 -28.09 4.36 5.18
C LYS A 232 -29.35 3.59 5.56
N ARG A 233 -29.50 2.34 5.10
CA ARG A 233 -30.63 1.47 5.46
C ARG A 233 -30.57 1.04 6.93
N MET A 234 -29.38 0.66 7.41
CA MET A 234 -29.21 0.20 8.80
C MET A 234 -29.39 1.32 9.83
N ALA A 235 -29.09 2.58 9.48
CA ALA A 235 -29.27 3.73 10.37
C ALA A 235 -30.72 3.94 10.84
N VAL A 236 -31.71 3.32 10.19
CA VAL A 236 -33.13 3.41 10.55
C VAL A 236 -33.51 2.37 11.62
N ILE A 237 -32.69 1.33 11.85
CA ILE A 237 -33.01 0.25 12.78
C ILE A 237 -32.65 0.70 14.21
N PRO A 238 -33.63 0.87 15.11
CA PRO A 238 -33.36 1.34 16.47
C PRO A 238 -32.67 0.27 17.31
N GLY A 239 -31.75 0.70 18.18
CA GLY A 239 -31.12 -0.16 19.19
C GLY A 239 -29.95 -1.02 18.69
N VAL A 240 -29.46 -0.78 17.47
CA VAL A 240 -28.24 -1.38 16.92
C VAL A 240 -27.42 -0.38 16.12
N ASN A 241 -26.10 -0.49 16.21
CA ASN A 241 -25.14 0.14 15.31
C ASN A 241 -24.48 -0.92 14.44
N VAL A 242 -24.36 -0.67 13.14
CA VAL A 242 -23.77 -1.63 12.20
C VAL A 242 -22.56 -1.01 11.49
N PHE A 243 -21.42 -1.64 11.65
CA PHE A 243 -20.14 -1.22 11.08
C PHE A 243 -19.75 -2.16 9.95
N PHE A 244 -19.74 -1.66 8.72
CA PHE A 244 -19.41 -2.45 7.52
C PHE A 244 -18.01 -2.12 7.01
N GLN A 245 -17.27 -3.15 6.60
CA GLN A 245 -15.98 -3.01 5.95
C GLN A 245 -15.79 -4.05 4.84
N PRO A 246 -15.13 -3.69 3.72
CA PRO A 246 -14.83 -4.64 2.66
C PRO A 246 -13.75 -5.61 3.13
N VAL A 247 -13.87 -6.89 2.78
CA VAL A 247 -12.83 -7.88 3.09
C VAL A 247 -11.62 -7.60 2.20
N GLN A 248 -10.46 -7.36 2.80
CA GLN A 248 -9.21 -7.10 2.09
C GLN A 248 -8.36 -8.37 2.04
N ASN A 249 -7.73 -8.64 0.89
CA ASN A 249 -6.79 -9.75 0.74
C ASN A 249 -5.54 -9.57 1.61
N ILE A 250 -5.12 -8.31 1.80
CA ILE A 250 -4.03 -7.94 2.69
C ILE A 250 -4.63 -7.31 3.95
N ASN A 251 -4.85 -8.11 4.98
CA ASN A 251 -5.21 -7.60 6.30
C ASN A 251 -4.03 -7.78 7.27
N ILE A 252 -3.66 -6.69 7.95
CA ILE A 252 -2.49 -6.65 8.83
C ILE A 252 -2.95 -6.42 10.26
N GLY A 253 -2.58 -7.34 11.13
CA GLY A 253 -3.00 -7.35 12.53
C GLY A 253 -3.90 -8.54 12.82
N GLY A 254 -3.72 -9.14 13.99
CA GLY A 254 -4.52 -10.28 14.47
C GLY A 254 -5.69 -9.87 15.35
N VAL A 255 -5.90 -8.57 15.56
CA VAL A 255 -6.96 -8.05 16.43
C VAL A 255 -8.20 -7.77 15.59
N ALA A 256 -9.27 -8.50 15.88
CA ALA A 256 -10.58 -8.24 15.30
C ALA A 256 -11.09 -6.88 15.79
N SER A 257 -11.41 -5.99 14.85
CA SER A 257 -11.94 -4.67 15.13
C SER A 257 -13.22 -4.41 14.35
N LYS A 258 -14.01 -3.46 14.84
CA LYS A 258 -15.29 -3.05 14.25
C LYS A 258 -15.08 -2.31 12.92
N SER A 259 -13.99 -1.56 12.83
CA SER A 259 -13.59 -0.74 11.67
C SER A 259 -12.18 -1.10 11.18
N GLN A 260 -11.81 -0.61 9.99
CA GLN A 260 -10.61 -1.03 9.25
C GLN A 260 -9.30 -0.58 9.91
N TYR A 261 -9.27 0.62 10.49
CA TYR A 261 -8.08 1.21 11.10
C TYR A 261 -8.25 1.36 12.60
N GLN A 262 -7.13 1.28 13.33
CA GLN A 262 -7.12 1.17 14.79
C GLN A 262 -6.10 2.15 15.40
N TYR A 263 -6.52 2.79 16.48
CA TYR A 263 -5.75 3.69 17.31
C TYR A 263 -5.97 3.34 18.78
N THR A 264 -4.92 2.93 19.48
CA THR A 264 -5.04 2.37 20.82
C THR A 264 -4.38 3.27 21.85
N LEU A 265 -5.06 3.44 22.97
CA LEU A 265 -4.59 4.08 24.19
C LEU A 265 -4.24 2.98 25.21
N GLN A 266 -3.14 3.13 25.93
CA GLN A 266 -2.62 2.18 26.91
C GLN A 266 -2.23 2.92 28.18
N SER A 267 -2.54 2.36 29.34
CA SER A 267 -2.06 2.90 30.61
C SER A 267 -2.08 1.82 31.69
N SER A 268 -1.21 1.95 32.68
CA SER A 268 -1.31 1.20 33.94
C SER A 268 -2.40 1.72 34.86
N ASP A 269 -2.84 2.97 34.66
CA ASP A 269 -3.93 3.59 35.41
C ASP A 269 -5.24 3.48 34.60
N THR A 270 -6.11 2.56 35.03
CA THR A 270 -7.38 2.29 34.35
C THR A 270 -8.37 3.44 34.47
N ASP A 271 -8.35 4.19 35.57
CA ASP A 271 -9.31 5.27 35.81
C ASP A 271 -8.99 6.45 34.90
N ALA A 272 -7.71 6.82 34.80
CA ALA A 272 -7.24 7.83 33.85
C ALA A 272 -7.53 7.40 32.39
N LEU A 273 -7.31 6.13 32.07
CA LEU A 273 -7.57 5.58 30.73
C LEU A 273 -9.07 5.66 30.35
N TYR A 274 -9.95 5.24 31.25
CA TYR A 274 -11.40 5.22 31.02
C TYR A 274 -12.02 6.63 31.02
N ALA A 275 -11.40 7.61 31.66
CA ALA A 275 -11.79 9.01 31.55
C ALA A 275 -11.31 9.64 30.23
N ALA A 276 -10.08 9.35 29.81
CA ALA A 276 -9.47 9.96 28.63
C ALA A 276 -9.99 9.40 27.30
N ALA A 277 -10.28 8.10 27.23
CA ALA A 277 -10.66 7.45 25.98
C ALA A 277 -11.99 7.96 25.38
N PRO A 278 -13.10 8.13 26.15
CA PRO A 278 -14.33 8.71 25.64
C PRO A 278 -14.15 10.16 25.16
N ALA A 279 -13.40 10.97 25.91
CA ALA A 279 -13.14 12.36 25.53
C ALA A 279 -12.37 12.46 24.20
N LEU A 280 -11.42 11.55 23.96
CA LEU A 280 -10.73 11.47 22.67
C LEU A 280 -11.66 10.93 21.57
N LEU A 281 -12.48 9.92 21.87
CA LEU A 281 -13.45 9.35 20.93
C LEU A 281 -14.38 10.43 20.37
N ASP A 282 -14.96 11.26 21.22
CA ASP A 282 -15.89 12.32 20.82
C ASP A 282 -15.21 13.35 19.91
N ARG A 283 -13.97 13.76 20.24
CA ARG A 283 -13.17 14.65 19.39
C ARG A 283 -12.84 14.03 18.04
N LEU A 284 -12.50 12.75 18.02
CA LEU A 284 -12.20 12.04 16.78
C LEU A 284 -13.44 11.86 15.92
N ALA A 285 -14.62 11.68 16.52
CA ALA A 285 -15.88 11.57 15.80
C ALA A 285 -16.28 12.87 15.06
N GLU A 286 -15.82 14.03 15.55
CA GLU A 286 -16.02 15.34 14.90
C GLU A 286 -15.06 15.62 13.74
N LEU A 287 -13.99 14.85 13.58
CA LEU A 287 -12.96 15.14 12.57
C LEU A 287 -13.46 14.89 11.14
N PRO A 288 -13.25 15.85 10.22
CA PRO A 288 -13.62 15.68 8.83
C PRO A 288 -12.73 14.64 8.16
N GLY A 289 -13.34 13.56 7.68
CA GLY A 289 -12.64 12.51 6.95
C GLY A 289 -12.72 11.14 7.63
N LEU A 290 -13.04 11.10 8.92
CA LEU A 290 -13.28 9.87 9.68
C LEU A 290 -14.76 9.49 9.65
N ARG A 291 -15.04 8.18 9.66
CA ARG A 291 -16.38 7.60 9.80
C ARG A 291 -16.33 6.36 10.65
N ASP A 292 -17.50 5.95 11.16
CA ASP A 292 -17.63 4.74 11.98
C ASP A 292 -16.61 4.71 13.13
N VAL A 293 -16.38 5.86 13.75
CA VAL A 293 -15.47 6.02 14.88
C VAL A 293 -16.13 5.38 16.09
N THR A 294 -15.51 4.34 16.65
CA THR A 294 -16.09 3.56 17.74
C THR A 294 -14.99 3.01 18.64
N SER A 295 -15.31 2.75 19.90
CA SER A 295 -14.40 2.19 20.89
C SER A 295 -14.78 0.74 21.25
N ASP A 296 -13.80 -0.04 21.67
CA ASP A 296 -14.00 -1.34 22.32
C ASP A 296 -14.30 -1.24 23.83
N LEU A 297 -14.24 -0.03 24.41
CA LEU A 297 -14.53 0.24 25.81
C LEU A 297 -16.05 0.17 26.06
N GLN A 298 -16.47 -0.83 26.84
CA GLN A 298 -17.86 -1.05 27.21
C GLN A 298 -17.99 -1.10 28.75
N ILE A 299 -18.02 0.07 29.39
CA ILE A 299 -18.04 0.23 30.87
C ILE A 299 -19.41 0.52 31.47
N SER A 300 -20.44 0.67 30.62
CA SER A 300 -21.80 1.01 31.03
C SER A 300 -22.68 -0.22 31.31
N ASN A 301 -22.08 -1.40 31.52
CA ASN A 301 -22.87 -2.61 31.71
C ASN A 301 -23.46 -2.66 33.12
N PRO A 302 -24.79 -2.78 33.27
CA PRO A 302 -25.42 -2.95 34.57
C PRO A 302 -24.90 -4.21 35.26
N GLN A 303 -24.46 -4.07 36.51
CA GLN A 303 -24.03 -5.19 37.34
C GLN A 303 -24.60 -5.07 38.75
N LEU A 304 -24.71 -6.20 39.44
CA LEU A 304 -25.09 -6.26 40.85
C LEU A 304 -23.85 -6.65 41.66
N THR A 305 -23.43 -5.75 42.54
CA THR A 305 -22.33 -5.99 43.48
C THR A 305 -22.94 -6.47 44.80
N ILE A 306 -22.48 -7.62 45.29
CA ILE A 306 -22.95 -8.21 46.55
C ILE A 306 -21.85 -7.98 47.58
N ASP A 307 -22.10 -7.08 48.52
CA ASP A 307 -21.18 -6.76 49.62
C ASP A 307 -21.56 -7.57 50.85
N LEU A 308 -20.74 -8.58 51.18
CA LEU A 308 -20.96 -9.43 52.34
C LEU A 308 -20.61 -8.69 53.64
N ASP A 309 -21.57 -8.61 54.56
CA ASP A 309 -21.31 -8.21 55.94
C ASP A 309 -20.63 -9.38 56.67
N LYS A 310 -19.31 -9.29 56.79
CA LYS A 310 -18.47 -10.35 57.36
C LYS A 310 -18.81 -10.65 58.81
N ASP A 311 -19.22 -9.65 59.58
CA ASP A 311 -19.55 -9.81 60.99
C ASP A 311 -20.88 -10.57 61.16
N LYS A 312 -21.92 -10.19 60.39
CA LYS A 312 -23.19 -10.92 60.38
C LYS A 312 -23.04 -12.34 59.84
N ALA A 313 -22.26 -12.52 58.77
CA ALA A 313 -21.99 -13.82 58.19
C ALA A 313 -21.26 -14.74 59.18
N ALA A 314 -20.24 -14.24 59.88
CA ALA A 314 -19.49 -14.99 60.88
C ALA A 314 -20.37 -15.40 62.08
N ALA A 315 -21.26 -14.51 62.56
CA ALA A 315 -22.19 -14.82 63.64
C ALA A 315 -23.16 -15.96 63.32
N LEU A 316 -23.52 -16.11 62.03
CA LEU A 316 -24.40 -17.16 61.51
C LEU A 316 -23.63 -18.40 61.00
N GLY A 317 -22.29 -18.37 61.07
CA GLY A 317 -21.42 -19.43 60.58
C GLY A 317 -21.46 -19.64 59.07
N ILE A 318 -21.71 -18.56 58.31
CA ILE A 318 -21.76 -18.56 56.84
C ILE A 318 -20.40 -18.17 56.30
N THR A 319 -19.88 -18.95 55.37
CA THR A 319 -18.57 -18.70 54.74
C THR A 319 -18.71 -18.06 53.35
N GLU A 320 -17.69 -17.31 52.94
CA GLU A 320 -17.61 -16.75 51.57
C GLU A 320 -17.68 -17.85 50.49
N ALA A 321 -17.12 -19.03 50.77
CA ALA A 321 -17.18 -20.18 49.87
C ALA A 321 -18.62 -20.71 49.69
N GLN A 322 -19.40 -20.78 50.76
CA GLN A 322 -20.82 -21.16 50.70
C GLN A 322 -21.64 -20.15 49.91
N LEU A 323 -21.38 -18.85 50.10
CA LEU A 323 -22.03 -17.80 49.32
C LEU A 323 -21.72 -17.96 47.82
N ARG A 324 -20.44 -18.13 47.48
CA ARG A 324 -20.02 -18.32 46.08
C ARG A 324 -20.66 -19.57 45.47
N ASP A 325 -20.73 -20.68 46.21
CA ASP A 325 -21.32 -21.93 45.73
C ASP A 325 -22.84 -21.82 45.54
N ALA A 326 -23.54 -21.12 46.44
CA ALA A 326 -24.96 -20.83 46.32
C ALA A 326 -25.25 -19.95 45.09
N LEU A 327 -24.49 -18.87 44.91
CA LEU A 327 -24.63 -17.99 43.73
C LEU A 327 -24.30 -18.71 42.43
N TYR A 328 -23.23 -19.50 42.39
CA TYR A 328 -22.84 -20.26 41.20
C TYR A 328 -23.84 -21.36 40.85
N THR A 329 -24.49 -21.98 41.85
CA THR A 329 -25.52 -22.99 41.60
C THR A 329 -26.83 -22.37 41.09
N GLN A 330 -27.14 -21.13 41.51
CA GLN A 330 -28.36 -20.43 41.10
C GLN A 330 -28.25 -19.76 39.72
N PHE A 331 -27.13 -19.10 39.44
CA PHE A 331 -26.94 -18.25 38.24
C PHE A 331 -25.82 -18.72 37.30
N GLY A 332 -25.06 -19.74 37.69
CA GLY A 332 -24.00 -20.32 36.88
C GLY A 332 -24.40 -21.64 36.24
N THR A 333 -23.60 -22.10 35.28
CA THR A 333 -23.74 -23.42 34.67
C THR A 333 -22.82 -24.41 35.37
N ARG A 334 -23.35 -25.32 36.20
CA ARG A 334 -22.53 -26.28 36.96
C ARG A 334 -22.49 -27.64 36.25
N GLN A 335 -21.31 -28.04 35.77
CA GLN A 335 -21.09 -29.41 35.33
C GLN A 335 -20.97 -30.32 36.56
N VAL A 336 -21.96 -31.18 36.78
CA VAL A 336 -22.03 -32.08 37.95
C VAL A 336 -21.36 -33.43 37.69
N ALA A 337 -21.36 -33.88 36.43
CA ALA A 337 -20.74 -35.13 36.02
C ALA A 337 -20.44 -35.11 34.51
N THR A 338 -19.66 -36.09 34.06
CA THR A 338 -19.46 -36.38 32.64
C THR A 338 -20.03 -37.75 32.35
N LEU A 339 -20.95 -37.84 31.40
CA LEU A 339 -21.51 -39.10 30.91
C LEU A 339 -20.64 -39.60 29.76
N TYR A 340 -20.02 -40.76 29.94
CA TYR A 340 -19.25 -41.42 28.89
C TYR A 340 -20.16 -42.40 28.13
N THR A 341 -20.22 -42.24 26.81
CA THR A 341 -20.87 -43.18 25.89
C THR A 341 -19.81 -43.89 25.06
N SER A 342 -20.22 -44.85 24.21
CA SER A 342 -19.29 -45.61 23.37
C SER A 342 -18.53 -44.76 22.35
N THR A 343 -19.10 -43.63 21.92
CA THR A 343 -18.52 -42.76 20.88
C THR A 343 -18.20 -41.35 21.36
N ASN A 344 -18.93 -40.81 22.33
CA ASN A 344 -18.81 -39.44 22.80
C ASN A 344 -18.84 -39.33 24.33
N GLN A 345 -18.39 -38.20 24.85
CA GLN A 345 -18.59 -37.79 26.25
C GLN A 345 -19.50 -36.57 26.30
N TYR A 346 -20.42 -36.53 27.26
CA TYR A 346 -21.38 -35.45 27.45
C TYR A 346 -21.24 -34.85 28.84
N ALA A 347 -21.19 -33.52 28.93
CA ALA A 347 -21.26 -32.83 30.20
C ALA A 347 -22.70 -32.85 30.73
N ILE A 348 -22.91 -33.34 31.95
CA ILE A 348 -24.18 -33.19 32.66
C ILE A 348 -24.15 -31.84 33.38
N ILE A 349 -24.94 -30.89 32.89
CA ILE A 349 -25.02 -29.53 33.43
C ILE A 349 -26.30 -29.43 34.27
N ALA A 350 -26.14 -29.05 35.53
CA ALA A 350 -27.25 -28.67 36.40
C ALA A 350 -27.37 -27.14 36.41
N GLU A 351 -28.58 -26.66 36.16
CA GLU A 351 -28.90 -25.23 36.11
C GLU A 351 -30.31 -25.01 36.68
N VAL A 352 -30.52 -23.86 37.29
CA VAL A 352 -31.88 -23.44 37.69
C VAL A 352 -32.68 -23.08 36.45
N GLN A 353 -33.99 -23.23 36.48
CA GLN A 353 -34.83 -22.86 35.34
C GLN A 353 -34.69 -21.36 35.01
N PRO A 354 -34.54 -20.97 33.73
CA PRO A 354 -34.24 -19.58 33.34
C PRO A 354 -35.22 -18.51 33.87
N ARG A 355 -36.46 -18.89 34.17
CA ARG A 355 -37.47 -17.99 34.77
C ARG A 355 -37.12 -17.45 36.16
N PHE A 356 -36.19 -18.08 36.87
CA PHE A 356 -35.74 -17.69 38.22
C PHE A 356 -34.33 -17.08 38.22
N GLN A 357 -33.83 -16.69 37.05
CA GLN A 357 -32.50 -16.09 36.87
C GLN A 357 -32.55 -14.74 36.16
N ARG A 358 -33.74 -14.23 35.84
CA ARG A 358 -33.90 -13.07 34.93
C ARG A 358 -33.98 -11.74 35.65
N ASP A 359 -34.49 -11.73 36.88
CA ASP A 359 -34.70 -10.49 37.63
C ASP A 359 -33.67 -10.38 38.76
N ALA A 360 -33.19 -9.17 39.02
CA ALA A 360 -32.40 -8.85 40.20
C ALA A 360 -33.13 -9.26 41.50
N ASN A 361 -34.46 -9.20 41.50
CA ASN A 361 -35.28 -9.64 42.64
C ASN A 361 -35.14 -11.14 42.94
N ASP A 362 -34.68 -11.97 42.00
CA ASP A 362 -34.45 -13.40 42.26
C ASP A 362 -33.31 -13.65 43.25
N LEU A 363 -32.40 -12.67 43.47
CA LEU A 363 -31.38 -12.75 44.52
C LEU A 363 -31.96 -12.81 45.93
N SER A 364 -33.12 -12.18 46.16
CA SER A 364 -33.84 -12.26 47.44
C SER A 364 -34.28 -13.68 47.80
N LYS A 365 -34.38 -14.56 46.79
CA LYS A 365 -34.79 -15.97 46.91
C LYS A 365 -33.60 -16.90 47.17
N VAL A 366 -32.38 -16.37 47.27
CA VAL A 366 -31.19 -17.16 47.61
C VAL A 366 -31.12 -17.34 49.12
N TYR A 367 -31.15 -18.60 49.57
CA TYR A 367 -31.05 -18.97 50.98
C TYR A 367 -29.71 -19.63 51.27
N LEU A 368 -29.10 -19.21 52.38
CA LEU A 368 -27.84 -19.75 52.88
C LEU A 368 -28.12 -20.59 54.13
N ARG A 369 -27.49 -21.76 54.21
CA ARG A 369 -27.60 -22.65 55.37
C ARG A 369 -26.60 -22.20 56.45
N THR A 370 -27.11 -21.97 57.65
CA THR A 370 -26.31 -21.62 58.84
C THR A 370 -25.64 -22.87 59.42
N SER A 371 -24.55 -22.67 60.17
CA SER A 371 -23.87 -23.77 60.88
C SER A 371 -24.76 -24.44 61.94
N LYS A 372 -25.78 -23.73 62.45
CA LYS A 372 -26.77 -24.20 63.42
C LYS A 372 -27.97 -24.92 62.78
N GLY A 373 -27.96 -25.15 61.46
CA GLY A 373 -28.99 -25.91 60.74
C GLY A 373 -30.20 -25.12 60.26
N GLY A 374 -30.30 -23.83 60.56
CA GLY A 374 -31.30 -22.92 60.00
C GLY A 374 -30.93 -22.41 58.60
N VAL A 375 -31.89 -21.80 57.90
CA VAL A 375 -31.66 -21.09 56.62
C VAL A 375 -31.93 -19.60 56.80
N VAL A 376 -31.11 -18.76 56.18
CA VAL A 376 -31.29 -17.30 56.16
C VAL A 376 -31.25 -16.79 54.73
N PRO A 377 -32.07 -15.78 54.36
CA PRO A 377 -31.98 -15.18 53.05
C PRO A 377 -30.66 -14.40 52.90
N LEU A 378 -30.16 -14.29 51.66
CA LEU A 378 -28.93 -13.59 51.33
C LEU A 378 -28.91 -12.14 51.85
N GLU A 379 -30.04 -11.44 51.73
CA GLU A 379 -30.20 -10.04 52.14
C GLU A 379 -29.97 -9.80 53.64
N SER A 380 -30.08 -10.84 54.49
CA SER A 380 -29.80 -10.72 55.92
C SER A 380 -28.30 -10.58 56.23
N VAL A 381 -27.43 -11.00 55.31
CA VAL A 381 -25.97 -11.03 55.51
C VAL A 381 -25.20 -10.27 54.44
N ALA A 382 -25.85 -9.80 53.38
CA ALA A 382 -25.20 -9.05 52.31
C ALA A 382 -26.05 -7.88 51.82
N GLU A 383 -25.40 -6.78 51.46
CA GLU A 383 -26.01 -5.65 50.76
C GLU A 383 -25.85 -5.83 49.26
N ILE A 384 -26.94 -5.64 48.49
CA ILE A 384 -26.94 -5.76 47.04
C ILE A 384 -26.99 -4.35 46.44
N ARG A 385 -25.88 -3.90 45.84
CA ARG A 385 -25.78 -2.58 45.20
C ARG A 385 -25.82 -2.72 43.68
N ARG A 386 -26.63 -1.86 43.04
CA ARG A 386 -26.64 -1.71 41.58
C ARG A 386 -25.47 -0.81 41.19
N THR A 387 -24.55 -1.34 40.39
CA THR A 387 -23.39 -0.60 39.89
C THR A 387 -23.26 -0.82 38.38
N VAL A 388 -22.23 -0.22 37.77
CA VAL A 388 -21.86 -0.50 36.38
C VAL A 388 -20.42 -0.99 36.33
N GLY A 389 -20.11 -1.84 35.36
CA GLY A 389 -18.79 -2.41 35.18
C GLY A 389 -18.43 -2.66 33.72
N PRO A 390 -17.15 -2.96 33.43
CA PRO A 390 -16.71 -3.32 32.08
C PRO A 390 -17.24 -4.71 31.66
N LEU A 391 -17.77 -4.84 30.44
CA LEU A 391 -18.06 -6.14 29.82
C LEU A 391 -16.78 -6.91 29.48
N GLN A 392 -15.74 -6.18 29.13
CA GLN A 392 -14.43 -6.71 28.79
C GLN A 392 -13.35 -5.71 29.18
N ILE A 393 -12.19 -6.22 29.58
CA ILE A 393 -10.98 -5.42 29.77
C ILE A 393 -9.98 -5.87 28.70
N ALA A 394 -9.84 -5.04 27.68
CA ALA A 394 -8.86 -5.28 26.62
C ALA A 394 -7.45 -4.98 27.14
N HIS A 395 -6.51 -5.81 26.72
CA HIS A 395 -5.10 -5.64 27.02
C HIS A 395 -4.31 -5.68 25.72
N GLN A 396 -3.35 -4.78 25.61
CA GLN A 396 -2.35 -4.80 24.55
C GLN A 396 -0.99 -4.97 25.22
N GLN A 397 -0.27 -6.01 24.81
CA GLN A 397 0.92 -6.48 25.53
C GLN A 397 0.56 -6.86 26.98
N GLN A 398 1.08 -6.14 27.98
CA GLN A 398 0.84 -6.38 29.41
C GLN A 398 0.11 -5.22 30.10
N GLN A 399 -0.46 -4.29 29.33
CA GLN A 399 -1.16 -3.12 29.88
C GLN A 399 -2.63 -3.11 29.47
N PRO A 400 -3.54 -2.66 30.34
CA PRO A 400 -4.90 -2.30 29.96
C PRO A 400 -4.89 -1.31 28.79
N SER A 401 -5.78 -1.54 27.83
CA SER A 401 -5.82 -0.77 26.60
C SER A 401 -7.25 -0.49 26.15
N VAL A 402 -7.46 0.67 25.54
CA VAL A 402 -8.70 1.02 24.84
C VAL A 402 -8.38 1.29 23.40
N THR A 403 -9.02 0.57 22.49
CA THR A 403 -8.84 0.72 21.05
C THR A 403 -10.01 1.51 20.46
N ILE A 404 -9.68 2.65 19.88
CA ILE A 404 -10.57 3.42 19.02
C ILE A 404 -10.34 2.92 17.59
N SER A 405 -11.41 2.50 16.93
CA SER A 405 -11.40 2.05 15.54
C SER A 405 -12.19 2.99 14.66
N PHE A 406 -11.76 3.17 13.42
CA PHE A 406 -12.34 4.11 12.48
C PHE A 406 -12.21 3.62 11.03
N ASN A 407 -13.13 4.10 10.19
CA ASN A 407 -13.11 3.97 8.74
C ASN A 407 -12.85 5.36 8.12
N LEU A 408 -12.45 5.37 6.86
CA LEU A 408 -12.22 6.59 6.10
C LEU A 408 -13.46 6.95 5.27
N THR A 409 -13.72 8.24 5.12
CA THR A 409 -14.68 8.73 4.13
C THR A 409 -14.12 8.57 2.71
N PRO A 410 -14.98 8.38 1.69
CA PRO A 410 -14.53 8.38 0.30
C PRO A 410 -13.75 9.67 -0.04
N GLY A 411 -12.55 9.53 -0.57
CA GLY A 411 -11.68 10.64 -0.95
C GLY A 411 -10.74 11.16 0.16
N THR A 412 -10.83 10.65 1.39
CA THR A 412 -9.85 10.95 2.45
C THR A 412 -8.77 9.87 2.50
N SER A 413 -7.50 10.28 2.47
CA SER A 413 -6.39 9.35 2.54
C SER A 413 -6.04 8.95 3.97
N LEU A 414 -5.45 7.77 4.14
CA LEU A 414 -5.01 7.29 5.45
C LEU A 414 -3.95 8.23 6.06
N GLY A 415 -3.07 8.80 5.23
CA GLY A 415 -2.09 9.81 5.67
C GLY A 415 -2.74 11.04 6.31
N GLN A 416 -3.77 11.59 5.65
CA GLN A 416 -4.51 12.74 6.17
C GLN A 416 -5.19 12.41 7.51
N ALA A 417 -5.83 11.24 7.60
CA ALA A 417 -6.46 10.79 8.84
C ALA A 417 -5.45 10.62 9.99
N VAL A 418 -4.28 10.04 9.73
CA VAL A 418 -3.21 9.87 10.72
C VAL A 418 -2.71 11.22 11.24
N ASP A 419 -2.49 12.19 10.33
CA ASP A 419 -2.04 13.53 10.70
C ASP A 419 -3.09 14.30 11.51
N GLN A 420 -4.37 14.19 11.14
CA GLN A 420 -5.48 14.78 11.89
C GLN A 420 -5.65 14.16 13.28
N ILE A 421 -5.59 12.82 13.40
CA ILE A 421 -5.68 12.12 14.68
C ILE A 421 -4.53 12.53 15.60
N ARG A 422 -3.29 12.63 15.07
CA ARG A 422 -2.13 13.11 15.84
C ARG A 422 -2.27 14.57 16.27
N ALA A 423 -2.88 15.42 15.44
CA ALA A 423 -3.15 16.80 15.81
C ALA A 423 -4.20 16.88 16.94
N ALA A 424 -5.27 16.09 16.84
CA ALA A 424 -6.31 16.01 17.87
C ALA A 424 -5.79 15.42 19.19
N GLU A 425 -4.92 14.41 19.12
CA GLU A 425 -4.22 13.85 20.26
C GLU A 425 -3.39 14.92 21.00
N ARG A 426 -2.55 15.68 20.27
CA ARG A 426 -1.75 16.76 20.85
C ARG A 426 -2.60 17.85 21.48
N ALA A 427 -3.77 18.14 20.91
CA ALA A 427 -4.73 19.09 21.45
C ALA A 427 -5.51 18.56 22.66
N SER A 428 -5.44 17.26 22.96
CA SER A 428 -6.22 16.61 24.01
C SER A 428 -5.57 16.56 25.38
N ASN A 429 -4.34 17.06 25.51
CA ASN A 429 -3.62 17.16 26.78
C ASN A 429 -3.77 15.87 27.62
N LEU A 430 -3.58 14.72 26.96
CA LEU A 430 -3.72 13.42 27.60
C LEU A 430 -2.76 13.31 28.81
N PRO A 431 -3.16 12.64 29.90
CA PRO A 431 -2.28 12.42 31.03
C PRO A 431 -0.98 11.73 30.58
N ALA A 432 0.16 12.06 31.20
CA ALA A 432 1.45 11.48 30.86
C ALA A 432 1.53 9.95 31.10
N SER A 433 0.57 9.40 31.86
CA SER A 433 0.41 7.95 32.06
C SER A 433 -0.26 7.24 30.88
N VAL A 434 -0.85 7.96 29.92
CA VAL A 434 -1.57 7.40 28.78
C VAL A 434 -0.68 7.43 27.54
N TYR A 435 -0.26 6.24 27.11
CA TYR A 435 0.47 6.04 25.86
C TYR A 435 -0.50 5.76 24.74
N THR A 436 -0.21 6.29 23.56
CA THR A 436 -1.07 6.18 22.39
C THR A 436 -0.27 5.63 21.21
N GLY A 437 -0.97 4.98 20.27
CA GLY A 437 -0.33 4.57 19.04
C GLY A 437 -1.29 3.93 18.05
N PHE A 438 -0.99 4.08 16.77
CA PHE A 438 -1.67 3.32 15.73
C PHE A 438 -1.32 1.83 15.86
N GLN A 439 -2.30 0.97 15.58
CA GLN A 439 -2.14 -0.48 15.60
C GLN A 439 -2.53 -1.09 14.25
N GLY A 440 -2.08 -2.32 14.00
CA GLY A 440 -2.46 -3.09 12.81
C GLY A 440 -2.04 -2.45 11.50
N THR A 441 -2.98 -2.32 10.56
CA THR A 441 -2.77 -1.73 9.22
C THR A 441 -2.26 -0.28 9.28
N ALA A 442 -2.79 0.55 10.18
CA ALA A 442 -2.39 1.95 10.33
C ALA A 442 -0.96 2.10 10.87
N GLN A 443 -0.54 1.20 11.78
CA GLN A 443 0.83 1.17 12.28
C GLN A 443 1.83 0.87 11.17
N VAL A 444 1.59 -0.21 10.40
CA VAL A 444 2.49 -0.60 9.31
C VAL A 444 2.55 0.47 8.22
N PHE A 445 1.45 1.16 7.95
CA PHE A 445 1.45 2.32 7.08
C PHE A 445 2.40 3.42 7.58
N GLN A 446 2.31 3.78 8.87
CA GLN A 446 3.20 4.79 9.47
C GLN A 446 4.68 4.38 9.41
N ASP A 447 4.99 3.13 9.75
CA ASP A 447 6.36 2.60 9.67
C ASP A 447 6.88 2.57 8.22
N SER A 448 5.98 2.38 7.26
CA SER A 448 6.33 2.40 5.84
C SER A 448 6.60 3.84 5.38
N LEU A 449 5.75 4.79 5.77
CA LEU A 449 5.91 6.21 5.43
C LEU A 449 7.25 6.77 5.94
N SER A 450 7.67 6.45 7.17
CA SER A 450 8.92 6.95 7.73
C SER A 450 10.16 6.44 6.98
N ASN A 451 10.09 5.21 6.45
CA ASN A 451 11.20 4.58 5.74
C ASN A 451 11.23 4.91 4.23
N GLN A 452 10.15 5.45 3.67
CA GLN A 452 10.04 5.77 2.24
C GLN A 452 11.10 6.76 1.72
N PRO A 453 11.36 7.92 2.35
CA PRO A 453 12.37 8.85 1.86
C PRO A 453 13.78 8.23 1.86
N LEU A 454 14.09 7.44 2.89
CA LEU A 454 15.37 6.73 2.98
C LEU A 454 15.52 5.68 1.87
N LEU A 455 14.46 4.97 1.53
CA LEU A 455 14.44 3.99 0.44
C LEU A 455 14.67 4.64 -0.93
N ILE A 456 13.99 5.76 -1.22
CA ILE A 456 14.17 6.50 -2.47
C ILE A 456 15.61 7.03 -2.55
N LEU A 457 16.13 7.61 -1.46
CA LEU A 457 17.51 8.07 -1.39
C LEU A 457 18.51 6.93 -1.59
N ALA A 458 18.32 5.80 -0.91
CA ALA A 458 19.16 4.62 -1.06
C ALA A 458 19.14 4.10 -2.51
N ALA A 459 17.98 4.08 -3.18
CA ALA A 459 17.87 3.70 -4.59
C ALA A 459 18.68 4.64 -5.48
N VAL A 460 18.50 5.95 -5.33
CA VAL A 460 19.27 6.94 -6.10
C VAL A 460 20.78 6.78 -5.87
N VAL A 461 21.22 6.56 -4.63
CA VAL A 461 22.64 6.37 -4.29
C VAL A 461 23.20 5.08 -4.88
N VAL A 462 22.50 3.95 -4.75
CA VAL A 462 22.93 2.67 -5.34
C VAL A 462 23.03 2.78 -6.86
N ILE A 463 22.05 3.42 -7.49
CA ILE A 463 22.03 3.67 -8.93
C ILE A 463 23.20 4.56 -9.34
N TYR A 464 23.51 5.60 -8.56
CA TYR A 464 24.67 6.48 -8.78
C TYR A 464 25.98 5.70 -8.74
N ILE A 465 26.18 4.90 -7.69
CA ILE A 465 27.41 4.10 -7.51
C ILE A 465 27.59 3.10 -8.65
N VAL A 466 26.56 2.33 -8.98
CA VAL A 466 26.64 1.32 -10.05
C VAL A 466 26.98 1.97 -11.39
N LEU A 467 26.38 3.12 -11.69
CA LEU A 467 26.64 3.83 -12.94
C LEU A 467 28.02 4.50 -12.94
N GLY A 468 28.47 5.02 -11.80
CA GLY A 468 29.80 5.60 -11.66
C GLY A 468 30.90 4.57 -11.88
N ILE A 469 30.73 3.35 -11.35
CA ILE A 469 31.64 2.23 -11.59
C ILE A 469 31.62 1.82 -13.07
N LEU A 470 30.44 1.75 -13.71
CA LEU A 470 30.33 1.34 -15.11
C LEU A 470 30.96 2.34 -16.07
N TYR A 471 30.75 3.65 -15.86
CA TYR A 471 31.22 4.70 -16.76
C TYR A 471 32.56 5.30 -16.37
N GLU A 472 33.15 4.85 -15.26
CA GLU A 472 34.42 5.37 -14.73
C GLU A 472 34.39 6.90 -14.56
N SER A 473 33.25 7.45 -14.14
CA SER A 473 33.04 8.90 -14.02
C SER A 473 32.05 9.22 -12.90
N PHE A 474 32.35 10.27 -12.13
CA PHE A 474 31.45 10.80 -11.10
C PHE A 474 30.35 11.71 -11.68
N ILE A 475 30.54 12.22 -12.90
CA ILE A 475 29.69 13.27 -13.47
C ILE A 475 28.60 12.68 -14.38
N HIS A 476 28.95 11.72 -15.24
CA HIS A 476 27.98 11.10 -16.15
C HIS A 476 26.80 10.41 -15.45
N PRO A 477 26.96 9.78 -14.27
CA PRO A 477 25.84 9.29 -13.49
C PRO A 477 24.83 10.37 -13.10
N LEU A 478 25.29 11.58 -12.74
CA LEU A 478 24.40 12.70 -12.39
C LEU A 478 23.59 13.16 -13.59
N THR A 479 24.22 13.18 -14.78
CA THR A 479 23.51 13.48 -16.03
C THR A 479 22.37 12.50 -16.27
N ILE A 480 22.59 11.21 -16.01
CA ILE A 480 21.56 10.17 -16.18
C ILE A 480 20.45 10.31 -15.13
N LEU A 481 20.83 10.58 -13.87
CA LEU A 481 19.90 10.76 -12.75
C LEU A 481 19.04 12.03 -12.86
N SER A 482 19.49 13.03 -13.63
CA SER A 482 18.75 14.27 -13.82
C SER A 482 17.39 14.10 -14.50
N GLY A 483 17.15 12.97 -15.18
CA GLY A 483 15.85 12.62 -15.73
C GLY A 483 14.85 12.11 -14.68
N LEU A 484 15.28 11.73 -13.48
CA LEU A 484 14.41 11.12 -12.47
C LEU A 484 13.27 12.02 -11.96
N PRO A 485 13.50 13.32 -11.64
CA PRO A 485 12.42 14.20 -11.20
C PRO A 485 11.28 14.28 -12.22
N SER A 486 11.60 14.23 -13.51
CA SER A 486 10.60 14.28 -14.58
C SER A 486 9.65 13.07 -14.58
N ALA A 487 10.18 11.88 -14.23
CA ALA A 487 9.39 10.67 -14.08
C ALA A 487 8.50 10.70 -12.84
N GLY A 488 9.03 11.24 -11.73
CA GLY A 488 8.26 11.48 -10.51
C GLY A 488 7.06 12.40 -10.76
N ILE A 489 7.27 13.52 -11.46
CA ILE A 489 6.19 14.45 -11.84
C ILE A 489 5.12 13.74 -12.65
N GLY A 490 5.50 13.01 -13.71
CA GLY A 490 4.54 12.30 -14.56
C GLY A 490 3.69 11.30 -13.78
N ALA A 491 4.34 10.51 -12.92
CA ALA A 491 3.65 9.54 -12.09
C ALA A 491 2.68 10.22 -11.11
N ILE A 492 3.15 11.20 -10.34
CA ILE A 492 2.34 11.88 -9.33
C ILE A 492 1.20 12.67 -9.98
N LEU A 493 1.46 13.40 -11.05
CA LEU A 493 0.46 14.20 -11.76
C LEU A 493 -0.68 13.31 -12.29
N THR A 494 -0.34 12.17 -12.90
CA THR A 494 -1.39 11.26 -13.37
C THR A 494 -2.19 10.62 -12.24
N LEU A 495 -1.55 10.24 -11.13
CA LEU A 495 -2.30 9.77 -9.96
C LEU A 495 -3.28 10.83 -9.46
N MET A 496 -2.87 12.11 -9.42
CA MET A 496 -3.76 13.21 -9.04
C MET A 496 -4.89 13.44 -10.03
N ILE A 497 -4.64 13.32 -11.35
CA ILE A 497 -5.68 13.46 -12.39
C ILE A 497 -6.75 12.37 -12.26
N PHE A 498 -6.38 11.17 -11.82
CA PHE A 498 -7.29 10.04 -11.62
C PHE A 498 -7.80 9.90 -10.17
N ASP A 499 -7.63 10.93 -9.34
CA ASP A 499 -8.04 10.95 -7.92
C ASP A 499 -7.52 9.75 -7.11
N MET A 500 -6.27 9.34 -7.38
CA MET A 500 -5.60 8.26 -6.69
C MET A 500 -4.54 8.75 -5.71
N GLU A 501 -4.45 8.04 -4.59
CA GLU A 501 -3.47 8.31 -3.55
C GLU A 501 -2.09 7.76 -3.96
N LEU A 502 -1.04 8.35 -3.40
CA LEU A 502 0.30 7.78 -3.42
C LEU A 502 0.34 6.58 -2.47
N SER A 503 -0.12 5.44 -2.99
CA SER A 503 -0.08 4.15 -2.33
C SER A 503 1.33 3.55 -2.36
N VAL A 504 1.55 2.55 -1.51
CA VAL A 504 2.80 1.77 -1.50
C VAL A 504 3.05 1.11 -2.86
N ILE A 505 1.99 0.68 -3.54
CA ILE A 505 2.07 0.09 -4.89
C ILE A 505 2.43 1.16 -5.94
N ALA A 506 1.86 2.36 -5.86
CA ALA A 506 2.22 3.46 -6.75
C ALA A 506 3.71 3.85 -6.64
N ILE A 507 4.26 3.82 -5.42
CA ILE A 507 5.69 4.07 -5.18
C ILE A 507 6.58 3.06 -5.92
N ILE A 508 6.17 1.80 -5.99
CA ILE A 508 6.91 0.80 -6.77
C ILE A 508 6.87 1.12 -8.24
N GLY A 509 5.75 1.66 -8.74
CA GLY A 509 5.66 2.21 -10.09
C GLY A 509 6.71 3.28 -10.32
N ILE A 510 6.88 4.20 -9.37
CA ILE A 510 7.91 5.24 -9.40
C ILE A 510 9.32 4.64 -9.36
N VAL A 511 9.57 3.65 -8.50
CA VAL A 511 10.89 2.97 -8.44
C VAL A 511 11.18 2.22 -9.75
N MET A 512 10.21 1.55 -10.36
CA MET A 512 10.38 0.92 -11.67
C MET A 512 10.63 1.95 -12.77
N LEU A 513 9.92 3.09 -12.73
CA LEU A 513 10.12 4.19 -13.66
C LEU A 513 11.54 4.72 -13.62
N VAL A 514 12.13 4.86 -12.44
CA VAL A 514 13.54 5.27 -12.27
C VAL A 514 14.44 4.39 -13.15
N GLY A 515 14.21 3.08 -13.14
CA GLY A 515 14.93 2.13 -13.97
C GLY A 515 14.63 2.24 -15.47
N ILE A 516 13.35 2.29 -15.85
CA ILE A 516 12.93 2.33 -17.26
C ILE A 516 13.39 3.64 -17.92
N VAL A 517 13.24 4.78 -17.25
CA VAL A 517 13.60 6.11 -17.76
C VAL A 517 15.12 6.26 -17.87
N LYS A 518 15.85 5.75 -16.88
CA LYS A 518 17.32 5.71 -16.90
C LYS A 518 17.87 5.01 -18.14
N LYS A 519 17.21 3.94 -18.63
CA LYS A 519 17.61 3.23 -19.85
C LYS A 519 17.75 4.17 -21.06
N ASN A 520 16.80 5.09 -21.22
CA ASN A 520 16.76 6.00 -22.35
C ASN A 520 17.88 7.06 -22.27
N ALA A 521 18.16 7.57 -21.06
CA ALA A 521 19.27 8.47 -20.81
C ALA A 521 20.64 7.78 -20.99
N ILE A 522 20.79 6.54 -20.52
CA ILE A 522 21.98 5.70 -20.76
C ILE A 522 22.26 5.60 -22.26
N MET A 523 21.27 5.24 -23.08
CA MET A 523 21.47 5.05 -24.52
C MET A 523 21.95 6.32 -25.24
N MET A 524 21.46 7.50 -24.82
CA MET A 524 21.89 8.78 -25.39
C MET A 524 23.32 9.13 -24.99
N ILE A 525 23.62 9.02 -23.69
CA ILE A 525 24.92 9.42 -23.15
C ILE A 525 26.03 8.47 -23.61
N ASP A 526 25.77 7.16 -23.64
CA ASP A 526 26.72 6.16 -24.11
C ASP A 526 27.14 6.38 -25.57
N PHE A 527 26.19 6.72 -26.44
CA PHE A 527 26.50 7.05 -27.84
C PHE A 527 27.28 8.37 -27.95
N ALA A 528 26.90 9.40 -27.18
CA ALA A 528 27.62 10.68 -27.17
C ALA A 528 29.07 10.49 -26.68
N LEU A 529 29.29 9.69 -25.64
CA LEU A 529 30.63 9.37 -25.13
C LEU A 529 31.46 8.57 -26.14
N GLY A 530 30.85 7.65 -26.89
CA GLY A 530 31.49 6.95 -28.01
C GLY A 530 32.02 7.93 -29.06
N ARG A 531 31.18 8.84 -29.54
CA ARG A 531 31.57 9.88 -30.53
C ARG A 531 32.59 10.87 -29.99
N ARG A 532 32.58 11.13 -28.69
CA ARG A 532 33.59 11.95 -28.03
C ARG A 532 34.98 11.33 -28.07
N ARG A 533 35.07 10.01 -27.94
CA ARG A 533 36.35 9.28 -28.10
C ARG A 533 36.88 9.34 -29.53
N GLU A 534 36.00 9.58 -30.51
CA GLU A 534 36.36 9.82 -31.92
C GLU A 534 36.76 11.29 -32.20
N GLY A 535 36.79 12.16 -31.19
CA GLY A 535 37.22 13.56 -31.32
C GLY A 535 36.12 14.56 -31.67
N VAL A 536 34.84 14.15 -31.68
CA VAL A 536 33.71 15.04 -32.00
C VAL A 536 33.42 15.99 -30.82
N GLU A 537 33.07 17.25 -31.12
CA GLU A 537 32.65 18.22 -30.10
C GLU A 537 31.40 17.76 -29.32
N ALA A 538 31.30 18.14 -28.04
CA ALA A 538 30.26 17.61 -27.13
C ALA A 538 28.83 17.88 -27.64
N GLN A 539 28.64 19.04 -28.25
CA GLN A 539 27.36 19.48 -28.79
C GLN A 539 26.94 18.66 -30.01
N ASP A 540 27.87 18.38 -30.92
CA ASP A 540 27.57 17.62 -32.13
C ASP A 540 27.40 16.13 -31.80
N ALA A 541 28.23 15.61 -30.88
CA ALA A 541 28.12 14.25 -30.38
C ALA A 541 26.76 13.97 -29.71
N ILE A 542 26.28 14.85 -28.82
CA ILE A 542 24.98 14.65 -28.15
C ILE A 542 23.81 14.86 -29.11
N ARG A 543 23.92 15.80 -30.06
CA ARG A 543 22.90 16.02 -31.09
C ARG A 543 22.75 14.80 -31.98
N GLU A 544 23.87 14.25 -32.46
CA GLU A 544 23.85 13.03 -33.27
C GLU A 544 23.30 11.84 -32.47
N ALA A 545 23.70 11.70 -31.20
CA ALA A 545 23.17 10.69 -30.29
C ALA A 545 21.64 10.76 -30.17
N CYS A 546 21.10 11.96 -29.94
CA CYS A 546 19.66 12.18 -29.81
C CYS A 546 18.90 11.76 -31.08
N LEU A 547 19.40 12.11 -32.26
CA LEU A 547 18.73 11.78 -33.53
C LEU A 547 18.81 10.28 -33.82
N MET A 548 19.98 9.67 -33.62
CA MET A 548 20.22 8.25 -33.89
C MET A 548 19.47 7.33 -32.91
N ARG A 549 19.22 7.79 -31.69
CA ARG A 549 18.54 7.00 -30.65
C ARG A 549 17.04 7.30 -30.52
N PHE A 550 16.51 8.34 -31.17
CA PHE A 550 15.10 8.69 -31.10
C PHE A 550 14.17 7.51 -31.44
N ARG A 551 14.43 6.81 -32.56
CA ARG A 551 13.65 5.63 -32.98
C ARG A 551 13.68 4.49 -31.96
N PRO A 552 14.85 3.96 -31.55
CA PRO A 552 14.92 2.96 -30.48
C PRO A 552 14.24 3.37 -29.17
N ILE A 553 14.42 4.62 -28.75
CA ILE A 553 13.87 5.13 -27.50
C ILE A 553 12.34 5.17 -27.56
N MET A 554 11.76 5.70 -28.65
CA MET A 554 10.31 5.74 -28.85
C MET A 554 9.70 4.34 -28.93
N MET A 555 10.32 3.41 -29.67
CA MET A 555 9.83 2.04 -29.78
C MET A 555 9.73 1.35 -28.41
N THR A 556 10.79 1.45 -27.60
CA THR A 556 10.79 0.78 -26.31
C THR A 556 9.87 1.45 -25.28
N THR A 557 9.69 2.76 -25.38
CA THR A 557 8.75 3.50 -24.51
C THR A 557 7.31 3.18 -24.87
N LEU A 558 6.97 3.15 -26.15
CA LEU A 558 5.64 2.74 -26.62
C LEU A 558 5.33 1.29 -26.25
N ALA A 559 6.29 0.38 -26.42
CA ALA A 559 6.12 -1.02 -26.01
C ALA A 559 5.88 -1.14 -24.49
N ALA A 560 6.60 -0.38 -23.67
CA ALA A 560 6.40 -0.35 -22.23
C ALA A 560 5.02 0.24 -21.86
N ILE A 561 4.61 1.34 -22.50
CA ILE A 561 3.28 1.93 -22.30
C ILE A 561 2.19 0.92 -22.65
N PHE A 562 2.23 0.30 -23.84
CA PHE A 562 1.22 -0.67 -24.25
C PHE A 562 1.23 -1.95 -23.40
N GLY A 563 2.39 -2.36 -22.86
CA GLY A 563 2.48 -3.50 -21.94
C GLY A 563 1.82 -3.23 -20.58
N VAL A 564 1.86 -1.99 -20.10
CA VAL A 564 1.33 -1.60 -18.78
C VAL A 564 -0.08 -0.98 -18.88
N LEU A 565 -0.49 -0.52 -20.05
CA LEU A 565 -1.78 0.12 -20.30
C LEU A 565 -2.99 -0.71 -19.84
N PRO A 566 -3.07 -2.05 -20.06
CA PRO A 566 -4.19 -2.85 -19.56
C PRO A 566 -4.33 -2.82 -18.03
N ILE A 567 -3.20 -2.73 -17.31
CA ILE A 567 -3.16 -2.62 -15.85
C ILE A 567 -3.65 -1.22 -15.44
N ALA A 568 -3.22 -0.17 -16.14
CA ALA A 568 -3.64 1.21 -15.87
C ALA A 568 -5.15 1.43 -16.11
N LEU A 569 -5.72 0.75 -17.11
CA LEU A 569 -7.16 0.79 -17.41
C LEU A 569 -8.01 0.01 -16.39
N GLY A 570 -7.40 -0.74 -15.48
CA GLY A 570 -8.12 -1.42 -14.41
C GLY A 570 -8.98 -2.60 -14.88
N ALA A 571 -8.58 -3.30 -15.95
CA ALA A 571 -9.36 -4.43 -16.45
C ALA A 571 -9.23 -5.68 -15.55
N GLY A 572 -10.35 -6.20 -15.05
CA GLY A 572 -10.43 -7.45 -14.28
C GLY A 572 -10.83 -7.27 -12.81
N ALA A 573 -11.03 -8.39 -12.10
CA ALA A 573 -11.32 -8.39 -10.66
C ALA A 573 -10.04 -8.13 -9.84
N GLY A 574 -10.14 -7.32 -8.78
CA GLY A 574 -8.99 -6.91 -7.97
C GLY A 574 -8.03 -5.99 -8.71
N SER A 575 -8.50 -5.31 -9.75
CA SER A 575 -7.70 -4.38 -10.53
C SER A 575 -7.32 -3.15 -9.70
N GLU A 576 -8.10 -2.80 -8.68
CA GLU A 576 -7.87 -1.68 -7.77
C GLU A 576 -6.51 -1.76 -7.09
N LEU A 577 -6.04 -2.99 -6.77
CA LEU A 577 -4.72 -3.18 -6.17
C LEU A 577 -3.59 -2.82 -7.14
N ARG A 578 -3.74 -3.11 -8.44
CA ARG A 578 -2.66 -2.96 -9.44
C ARG A 578 -2.77 -1.69 -10.26
N GLN A 579 -3.95 -1.07 -10.33
CA GLN A 579 -4.21 0.09 -11.16
C GLN A 579 -3.31 1.29 -10.83
N PRO A 580 -3.04 1.63 -9.55
CA PRO A 580 -2.12 2.73 -9.22
C PRO A 580 -0.69 2.49 -9.74
N LEU A 581 -0.24 1.23 -9.80
CA LEU A 581 1.04 0.86 -10.39
C LEU A 581 1.07 1.24 -11.88
N GLY A 582 0.02 0.85 -12.60
CA GLY A 582 -0.08 1.03 -14.04
C GLY A 582 -0.20 2.51 -14.42
N ILE A 583 -1.05 3.26 -13.73
CA ILE A 583 -1.26 4.69 -13.97
C ILE A 583 0.03 5.46 -13.70
N ALA A 584 0.69 5.20 -12.56
CA ALA A 584 1.95 5.83 -12.23
C ALA A 584 3.00 5.60 -13.33
N VAL A 585 3.17 4.35 -13.78
CA VAL A 585 4.15 3.99 -14.82
C VAL A 585 3.79 4.60 -16.18
N VAL A 586 2.54 4.52 -16.64
CA VAL A 586 2.14 5.08 -17.95
C VAL A 586 2.30 6.61 -17.94
N GLY A 587 1.81 7.28 -16.90
CA GLY A 587 1.93 8.73 -16.75
C GLY A 587 3.38 9.20 -16.62
N GLY A 588 4.16 8.47 -15.81
CA GLY A 588 5.59 8.69 -15.66
C GLY A 588 6.32 8.56 -16.98
N LEU A 589 6.07 7.51 -17.78
CA LEU A 589 6.71 7.32 -19.09
C LEU A 589 6.33 8.41 -20.09
N LEU A 590 5.06 8.81 -20.17
CA LEU A 590 4.63 9.85 -21.11
C LEU A 590 5.32 11.20 -20.84
N VAL A 591 5.33 11.64 -19.58
CA VAL A 591 5.91 12.93 -19.19
C VAL A 591 7.44 12.87 -19.14
N SER A 592 8.02 11.81 -18.57
CA SER A 592 9.47 11.65 -18.51
C SER A 592 10.10 11.51 -19.88
N GLN A 593 9.45 10.83 -20.82
CA GLN A 593 10.01 10.65 -22.15
C GLN A 593 10.14 11.99 -22.88
N LEU A 594 9.11 12.83 -22.78
CA LEU A 594 9.14 14.17 -23.34
C LEU A 594 10.25 15.01 -22.69
N LEU A 595 10.26 15.07 -21.35
CA LEU A 595 11.19 15.91 -20.61
C LEU A 595 12.64 15.43 -20.73
N THR A 596 12.90 14.13 -20.63
CA THR A 596 14.26 13.54 -20.67
C THR A 596 14.92 13.76 -22.02
N LEU A 597 14.18 13.64 -23.14
CA LEU A 597 14.74 13.90 -24.49
C LEU A 597 15.29 15.33 -24.64
N TYR A 598 14.70 16.31 -23.95
CA TYR A 598 15.14 17.70 -24.04
C TYR A 598 16.06 18.14 -22.90
N ILE A 599 15.85 17.62 -21.69
CA ILE A 599 16.60 18.01 -20.49
C ILE A 599 17.99 17.35 -20.46
N THR A 600 18.07 16.04 -20.72
CA THR A 600 19.32 15.28 -20.61
C THR A 600 20.44 15.82 -21.51
N PRO A 601 20.20 16.21 -22.79
CA PRO A 601 21.24 16.78 -23.64
C PRO A 601 21.81 18.10 -23.12
N VAL A 602 20.94 18.96 -22.55
CA VAL A 602 21.36 20.25 -22.01
C VAL A 602 22.19 20.06 -20.75
N ILE A 603 21.76 19.18 -19.85
CA ILE A 603 22.48 18.86 -18.62
C ILE A 603 23.83 18.21 -18.95
N TYR A 604 23.87 17.34 -19.95
CA TYR A 604 25.12 16.76 -20.44
C TYR A 604 26.13 17.83 -20.84
N LEU A 605 25.72 18.86 -21.59
CA LEU A 605 26.63 19.94 -22.02
C LEU A 605 27.11 20.83 -20.87
N TYR A 606 26.28 21.08 -19.86
CA TYR A 606 26.72 21.82 -18.67
C TYR A 606 27.69 21.00 -17.82
N LEU A 607 27.38 19.73 -17.60
CA LEU A 607 28.20 18.83 -16.79
C LEU A 607 29.51 18.46 -17.50
N ASP A 608 29.54 18.30 -18.81
CA ASP A 608 30.79 18.11 -19.59
C ASP A 608 31.70 19.34 -19.53
N ARG A 609 31.13 20.55 -19.55
CA ARG A 609 31.91 21.78 -19.32
C ARG A 609 32.47 21.84 -17.90
N PHE A 610 31.67 21.45 -16.91
CA PHE A 610 32.10 21.39 -15.51
C PHE A 610 33.22 20.36 -15.31
N ASP A 611 33.11 19.18 -15.93
CA ASP A 611 34.15 18.14 -15.92
C ASP A 611 35.49 18.65 -16.48
N ARG A 612 35.47 19.39 -17.60
CA ARG A 612 36.68 20.02 -18.15
C ARG A 612 37.28 21.06 -17.20
N ILE A 613 36.46 21.84 -16.51
CA ILE A 613 36.93 22.86 -15.56
C ILE A 613 37.59 22.19 -14.34
N VAL A 614 36.93 21.16 -13.79
CA VAL A 614 37.44 20.40 -12.64
C VAL A 614 38.69 19.62 -13.02
N THR A 615 38.70 18.94 -14.17
CA THR A 615 39.87 18.19 -14.65
C THR A 615 41.03 19.14 -14.89
N ARG A 616 40.83 20.31 -15.51
CA ARG A 616 41.89 21.33 -15.67
C ARG A 616 42.40 21.90 -14.35
N ALA A 617 41.55 22.05 -13.36
CA ALA A 617 41.92 22.52 -12.03
C ALA A 617 42.71 21.46 -11.23
N VAL A 618 42.41 20.17 -11.44
CA VAL A 618 43.06 19.04 -10.76
C VAL A 618 44.33 18.58 -11.49
N SER A 619 44.40 18.70 -12.83
CA SER A 619 45.53 18.26 -13.66
C SER A 619 46.60 19.32 -13.92
N GLY A 620 46.51 20.50 -13.28
CA GLY A 620 47.56 21.52 -13.37
C GLY A 620 47.79 22.09 -14.77
N GLY A 621 46.75 22.14 -15.62
CA GLY A 621 46.79 22.91 -16.88
C GLY A 621 47.36 22.22 -18.12
N GLU A 622 47.71 20.93 -18.09
CA GLU A 622 48.04 20.19 -19.32
C GLU A 622 46.79 19.54 -19.93
N ASP A 623 46.44 19.96 -21.17
CA ASP A 623 45.41 19.30 -21.99
C ASP A 623 45.90 17.89 -22.37
N PRO A 624 45.10 16.83 -22.17
CA PRO A 624 45.44 15.51 -22.70
C PRO A 624 45.40 15.59 -24.22
N ARG A 625 46.57 15.49 -24.87
CA ARG A 625 46.70 15.49 -26.33
C ARG A 625 45.77 14.42 -26.92
N PRO A 626 45.01 14.70 -27.99
CA PRO A 626 44.23 13.69 -28.67
C PRO A 626 45.17 12.60 -29.21
N ALA A 627 44.86 11.34 -28.93
CA ALA A 627 45.60 10.20 -29.46
C ALA A 627 45.55 10.19 -31.00
N PRO A 628 46.65 9.88 -31.70
CA PRO A 628 46.66 9.84 -33.15
C PRO A 628 45.71 8.73 -33.68
N PRO A 629 45.07 8.92 -34.84
CA PRO A 629 44.15 7.95 -35.40
C PRO A 629 44.86 6.62 -35.72
N PRO A 630 44.16 5.46 -35.60
CA PRO A 630 44.74 4.17 -35.95
C PRO A 630 45.03 4.12 -37.46
N ALA A 631 46.20 3.59 -37.82
CA ALA A 631 46.61 3.38 -39.20
C ALA A 631 45.63 2.44 -39.93
N PRO A 632 45.38 2.65 -41.24
CA PRO A 632 44.51 1.78 -42.02
C PRO A 632 45.08 0.35 -42.03
N ALA A 633 44.24 -0.63 -41.69
CA ALA A 633 44.57 -2.04 -41.84
C ALA A 633 44.42 -2.44 -43.31
N GLU A 634 45.50 -2.99 -43.89
CA GLU A 634 45.50 -3.73 -45.16
C GLU A 634 44.72 -5.05 -45.06
#